data_AF-A0A5K1CTM7-F1
#
_entry.id   AF-A0A5K1CTM7-F1
#
_cell.length_a   1.000
_cell.length_b   1.000
_cell.length_c   1.000
_cell.angle_alpha   90.00
_cell.angle_beta   90.00
_cell.angle_gamma   90.00
#
_symmetry.space_group_name_H-M   'P 1'
#
loop_
_entity.id
_entity.type
_entity.pdbx_description
1 polymer ?
#
loop_
_entity_poly.entity_id
_entity_poly.type
_entity_poly.pdbx_seq_one_letter_code
_entity_poly.pdbx_strand_id
1 'polypeptide(L)' 'ADVEVTFDLYSLEEAEVLETNLVDPQLICSMKGASVKGGVGPFGVLVLASKDMQEQTAVFFRVFKGQGNKNVVVMCSDQS' A
#
# COMPACT_ATOMS: atom_id res chain seq x y z
N ALA A 1 11.51 -4.69 19.22
CA ALA A 1 10.20 -5.33 19.43
C ALA A 1 9.72 -5.71 18.05
N ASP A 2 9.38 -6.97 17.87
CA ASP A 2 9.02 -7.49 16.56
C ASP A 2 7.51 -7.46 16.42
N VAL A 3 7.03 -7.04 15.26
CA VAL A 3 5.60 -6.94 14.94
C VAL A 3 5.35 -7.87 13.77
N GLU A 4 4.41 -8.80 13.96
CA GLU A 4 3.94 -9.70 12.91
C GLU A 4 2.43 -9.49 12.75
N VAL A 5 1.98 -9.35 11.50
CA VAL A 5 0.59 -9.11 11.15
C VAL A 5 0.24 -9.89 9.88
N THR A 6 -0.97 -10.44 9.83
CA THR A 6 -1.53 -11.09 8.64
C THR A 6 -2.81 -10.35 8.23
N PHE A 7 -2.98 -10.11 6.93
CA PHE A 7 -4.15 -9.44 6.39
C PHE A 7 -4.92 -10.40 5.48
N ASP A 8 -6.15 -10.71 5.87
CA ASP A 8 -7.11 -11.45 5.05
C ASP A 8 -8.05 -10.46 4.35
N LEU A 9 -8.07 -10.47 3.02
CA LEU A 9 -8.92 -9.59 2.22
C LEU A 9 -10.12 -10.35 1.67
N TYR A 10 -11.33 -9.89 2.00
CA TYR A 10 -12.58 -10.55 1.59
C TYR A 10 -12.90 -10.39 0.09
N SER A 11 -12.45 -9.30 -0.54
CA SER A 11 -12.67 -9.02 -1.96
C SER A 11 -11.54 -8.17 -2.52
N LEU A 12 -11.25 -8.40 -3.81
CA LEU A 12 -10.33 -7.59 -4.61
C LEU A 12 -11.04 -6.93 -5.80
N GLU A 13 -12.38 -6.93 -5.81
CA GLU A 13 -13.18 -6.39 -6.91
C GLU A 13 -12.92 -4.91 -7.14
N GLU A 14 -12.67 -4.16 -6.07
CA GLU A 14 -12.38 -2.72 -6.12
C GLU A 14 -10.92 -2.41 -6.45
N ALA A 15 -10.05 -3.41 -6.66
CA ALA A 15 -8.65 -3.16 -7.00
C ALA A 15 -8.53 -2.34 -8.30
N GLU A 16 -7.74 -1.27 -8.23
CA GLU A 16 -7.51 -0.35 -9.34
C GLU A 16 -6.68 -1.02 -10.43
N VAL A 17 -6.87 -0.63 -11.68
CA VAL A 17 -5.99 -1.09 -12.78
C VAL A 17 -4.63 -0.42 -12.62
N LEU A 18 -3.56 -1.22 -12.62
CA LEU A 18 -2.20 -0.69 -12.67
C LEU A 18 -1.91 -0.30 -14.12
N GLU A 19 -1.67 0.98 -14.38
CA GLU A 19 -1.26 1.42 -15.71
C GLU A 19 0.03 0.72 -16.13
N THR A 20 0.03 0.16 -17.34
CA THR A 20 1.08 -0.76 -17.84
C THR A 20 2.48 -0.13 -17.92
N ASN A 21 2.58 1.19 -17.81
CA ASN A 21 3.84 1.93 -17.87
C ASN A 21 4.49 2.14 -16.50
N LEU A 22 3.80 1.77 -15.40
CA LEU A 22 4.28 1.90 -14.03
C LEU A 22 4.75 0.54 -13.52
N VAL A 23 5.98 0.18 -13.86
CA VAL A 23 6.63 -1.05 -13.38
C VAL A 23 7.50 -0.78 -12.15
N ASP A 24 7.87 0.48 -11.89
CA ASP A 24 8.70 0.84 -10.75
C ASP A 24 7.85 0.96 -9.46
N PRO A 25 7.96 0.00 -8.52
CA PRO A 25 7.20 0.04 -7.26
C PRO A 25 7.54 1.28 -6.42
N GLN A 26 8.75 1.82 -6.54
CA GLN A 26 9.19 2.96 -5.77
C GLN A 26 8.46 4.23 -6.22
N LEU A 27 8.31 4.41 -7.53
CA LEU A 27 7.52 5.50 -8.10
C LEU A 27 6.03 5.38 -7.73
N ILE A 28 5.48 4.15 -7.74
CA ILE A 28 4.10 3.91 -7.29
C ILE A 28 3.92 4.37 -5.84
N CYS A 29 4.84 4.00 -4.94
CA CYS A 29 4.77 4.40 -3.54
C CYS A 29 4.89 5.91 -3.35
N SER A 30 5.74 6.59 -4.12
CA SER A 30 5.87 8.06 -4.07
C SER A 30 4.61 8.78 -4.56
N MET A 31 3.91 8.25 -5.57
CA MET A 31 2.67 8.86 -6.08
C MET A 31 1.43 8.47 -5.29
N LYS A 32 1.41 7.27 -4.72
CA LYS A 32 0.29 6.68 -3.97
C LYS A 32 0.73 6.35 -2.55
N GLY A 33 1.20 7.37 -1.82
CA GLY A 33 1.58 7.29 -0.41
C GLY A 33 0.42 6.92 0.53
N ALA A 34 0.68 6.85 1.84
CA ALA A 34 -0.26 6.33 2.84
C ALA A 34 -1.55 7.17 2.98
N SER A 35 -1.49 8.47 2.63
CA SER A 35 -2.63 9.38 2.68
C SER A 35 -3.53 9.32 1.43
N VAL A 36 -3.05 8.72 0.34
CA VAL A 36 -3.78 8.62 -0.92
C VAL A 36 -4.72 7.43 -0.84
N LYS A 37 -6.04 7.66 -0.80
CA LYS A 37 -7.01 6.55 -0.84
C LYS A 37 -6.93 5.83 -2.17
N GLY A 38 -7.10 4.51 -2.14
CA GLY A 38 -7.28 3.70 -3.34
C GLY A 38 -8.35 2.63 -3.14
N GLY A 39 -8.59 1.84 -4.18
CA GLY A 39 -9.60 0.78 -4.17
C GLY A 39 -9.29 -0.35 -3.16
N VAL A 40 -8.10 -0.97 -3.25
CA VAL A 40 -7.62 -1.94 -2.25
C VAL A 40 -6.29 -1.46 -1.67
N GLY A 41 -6.40 -0.81 -0.52
CA GLY A 41 -5.29 -0.19 0.20
C GLY A 41 -5.23 1.33 0.03
N PRO A 42 -4.39 2.00 0.83
CA PRO A 42 -3.32 1.42 1.63
C PRO A 42 -3.84 0.73 2.92
N PHE A 43 -3.33 -0.47 3.22
CA PHE A 43 -3.56 -1.18 4.49
C PHE A 43 -2.23 -1.71 5.02
N GLY A 44 -1.99 -1.61 6.32
CA GLY A 44 -0.67 -1.89 6.88
C GLY A 44 -0.53 -1.45 8.33
N VAL A 45 0.68 -1.06 8.69
CA VAL A 45 1.06 -0.68 10.06
C VAL A 45 1.74 0.69 10.05
N LEU A 46 1.39 1.51 11.03
CA LEU A 46 2.12 2.73 11.36
C LEU A 46 3.14 2.38 12.45
N VAL A 47 4.42 2.49 12.12
CA VAL A 47 5.55 2.22 13.02
C VAL A 47 6.29 3.51 13.32
N LEU A 48 7.07 3.51 14.41
CA LEU A 48 7.79 4.70 14.89
C LEU A 48 6.86 5.93 15.04
N ALA A 49 5.58 5.70 15.35
CA ALA A 49 4.57 6.74 15.38
C ALA A 49 4.58 7.50 16.71
N SER A 50 4.55 8.82 16.63
CA SER A 50 4.35 9.69 17.79
C SER A 50 2.92 9.57 18.31
N LYS A 51 2.70 9.93 19.59
CA LYS A 51 1.38 9.83 20.22
C LYS A 51 0.31 10.69 19.51
N ASP A 52 0.72 11.81 18.94
CA ASP A 52 -0.12 12.74 18.19
C ASP A 52 -0.12 12.49 16.68
N MET A 53 0.54 11.40 16.23
CA MET A 53 0.61 10.95 14.83
C MET A 53 1.21 11.98 13.86
N GLN A 54 1.96 12.97 14.38
CA GLN A 54 2.67 13.95 13.56
C GLN A 54 3.92 13.37 12.91
N GLU A 55 4.57 12.41 13.57
CA GLU A 55 5.69 11.65 13.02
C GLU A 55 5.29 10.19 12.95
N GLN A 56 5.46 9.56 11.79
CA GLN A 56 5.18 8.14 11.61
C GLN A 56 5.83 7.60 10.35
N THR A 57 6.08 6.30 10.32
CA THR A 57 6.40 5.57 9.10
C THR A 57 5.29 4.58 8.81
N ALA A 58 4.62 4.74 7.67
CA ALA A 58 3.59 3.83 7.20
C ALA A 58 4.22 2.73 6.33
N VAL A 59 4.18 1.50 6.82
CA VAL A 59 4.53 0.31 6.04
C VAL A 59 3.23 -0.38 5.64
N PHE A 60 2.91 -0.35 4.35
CA PHE A 60 1.59 -0.75 3.86
C PHE A 60 1.65 -1.47 2.52
N PHE A 61 0.53 -2.12 2.19
CA PHE A 61 0.30 -2.79 0.93
C PHE A 61 -0.81 -2.12 0.12
N ARG A 62 -0.71 -2.26 -1.20
CA ARG A 62 -1.76 -1.96 -2.17
C ARG A 62 -1.92 -3.12 -3.13
N VAL A 63 -3.15 -3.38 -3.56
CA VAL A 63 -3.45 -4.42 -4.56
C VAL A 63 -4.03 -3.77 -5.81
N PHE A 64 -3.48 -4.13 -6.96
CA PHE A 64 -3.89 -3.66 -8.27
C PHE A 64 -4.25 -4.83 -9.19
N LYS A 65 -5.07 -4.55 -10.21
CA LYS A 65 -5.30 -5.41 -11.37
C LYS A 65 -4.23 -5.11 -12.42
N GLY A 66 -3.34 -6.06 -12.66
CA GLY A 66 -2.32 -6.02 -13.70
C GLY A 66 -2.77 -6.65 -15.02
N GLN A 67 -1.82 -6.80 -15.94
CA GLN A 67 -2.08 -7.40 -17.26
C GLN A 67 -2.63 -8.83 -17.15
N GLY A 68 -3.60 -9.15 -18.00
CA GLY A 68 -4.21 -10.49 -18.05
C GLY A 68 -4.97 -10.86 -16.77
N ASN A 69 -5.58 -9.87 -16.09
CA ASN A 69 -6.33 -10.04 -14.84
C ASN A 69 -5.51 -10.65 -13.68
N LYS A 70 -4.18 -10.49 -13.70
CA LYS A 70 -3.32 -10.91 -12.60
C LYS A 70 -3.33 -9.84 -11.50
N ASN A 71 -3.39 -10.27 -10.25
CA ASN A 71 -3.24 -9.34 -9.13
C ASN A 71 -1.76 -8.97 -8.95
N VAL A 72 -1.50 -7.69 -8.73
CA VAL A 72 -0.17 -7.15 -8.41
C VAL A 72 -0.25 -6.53 -7.02
N VAL A 73 0.64 -6.93 -6.13
CA VAL A 73 0.74 -6.39 -4.78
C VAL A 73 1.99 -5.54 -4.69
N VAL A 74 1.85 -4.30 -4.23
CA VAL A 74 2.96 -3.38 -4.00
C VAL A 74 3.08 -3.14 -2.50
N MET A 75 4.30 -3.27 -1.97
CA MET A 75 4.63 -2.91 -0.59
C MET A 75 5.33 -1.57 -0.59
N CYS A 76 4.88 -0.66 0.26
CA CYS A 76 5.41 0.69 0.41
C CYS A 76 5.89 0.93 1.83
N SER A 77 6.94 1.75 1.94
CA SER A 77 7.40 2.34 3.20
C SER A 77 7.40 3.86 3.00
N ASP A 78 6.39 4.52 3.53
CA ASP A 78 6.15 5.96 3.40
C ASP A 78 6.44 6.64 4.74
N GLN A 79 7.41 7.54 4.76
CA GLN A 79 7.82 8.27 5.95
C GLN A 79 7.31 9.70 5.86
N SER A 80 6.57 10.13 6.90
CA SER A 80 6.12 11.51 7.09
C SER A 80 6.81 12.16 8.27
#